data_AF-A0A3A4X425-F1
#
_entry.id   AF-A0A3A4X425-F1
#
_cell.length_a   1.000
_cell.length_b   1.000
_cell.length_c   1.000
_cell.angle_alpha   90.00
_cell.angle_beta   90.00
_cell.angle_gamma   90.00
#
_symmetry.space_group_name_H-M   'P 1'
#
loop_
_entity.id
_entity.type
_entity.pdbx_description
1 polymer ?
#
loop_
_entity_poly.entity_id
_entity_poly.type
_entity_poly.pdbx_seq_one_letter_code
_entity_poly.pdbx_strand_id
1 'polypeptide(L)'
;MTGDSPGRYMRFREFMAPGRLRAAHSENALRPIGCFVFIITFFFIFLLDIHEAAAQEKISAQKVWADLFTRSPYPHTLPLPDSKRSPVDGTYVKSKESKSPLVHCLRCPDWAPEGGEWKINFSKGVFRIIHQDSAWRTMGSYFVAQDRILFANDPVCHDVIGLYRWKVEDGRLTLAPVDDGCAIRMRAANLSEIPWTPCQPPNQEAAITDHWPKPPACD
;
A
#
# COMPACT_ATOMS: atom_id res chain seq x y z
N MET A 1 17.94 17.20 45.68
CA MET A 1 16.54 17.68 45.69
C MET A 1 15.69 16.60 45.03
N THR A 2 15.10 15.79 45.89
CA THR A 2 14.18 14.68 45.61
C THR A 2 12.80 15.24 45.27
N GLY A 3 12.16 14.74 44.22
CA GLY A 3 10.81 15.11 43.82
C GLY A 3 10.10 13.91 43.20
N ASP A 4 9.71 13.00 44.07
CA ASP A 4 8.90 11.81 43.83
C ASP A 4 7.42 12.17 44.03
N SER A 5 6.53 11.72 43.14
CA SER A 5 5.12 11.49 43.46
C SER A 5 4.38 10.75 42.33
N PRO A 6 3.83 9.56 42.61
CA PRO A 6 2.98 8.79 41.71
C PRO A 6 1.49 8.92 42.06
N GLY A 7 0.62 8.69 41.08
CA GLY A 7 -0.81 8.48 41.30
C GLY A 7 -1.51 8.23 39.96
N ARG A 8 -2.54 7.40 39.83
CA ARG A 8 -3.30 6.60 40.79
C ARG A 8 -4.16 5.65 39.94
N TYR A 9 -4.05 4.36 40.17
CA TYR A 9 -4.97 3.35 39.64
C TYR A 9 -6.40 3.62 40.15
N MET A 10 -7.41 3.56 39.28
CA MET A 10 -8.78 3.23 39.67
C MET A 10 -9.26 2.03 38.87
N ARG A 11 -9.49 0.94 39.60
CA ARG A 11 -10.26 -0.23 39.22
C ARG A 11 -11.52 -0.16 40.08
N PHE A 12 -12.71 -0.14 39.49
CA PHE A 12 -13.94 -0.42 40.24
C PHE A 12 -14.84 -1.36 39.44
N ARG A 13 -15.31 -2.38 40.15
CA ARG A 13 -16.07 -3.54 39.72
C ARG A 13 -17.58 -3.29 39.83
N GLU A 14 -18.31 -4.13 39.10
CA GLU A 14 -19.59 -4.79 39.44
C GLU A 14 -20.86 -3.93 39.61
N PHE A 15 -21.85 -4.20 38.74
CA PHE A 15 -23.21 -4.53 39.18
C PHE A 15 -23.83 -5.58 38.22
N MET A 16 -24.12 -6.76 38.77
CA MET A 16 -25.00 -7.78 38.19
C MET A 16 -26.46 -7.47 38.54
N ALA A 17 -27.41 -7.77 37.64
CA ALA A 17 -28.63 -8.51 37.97
C ALA A 17 -29.43 -8.92 36.71
N PRO A 18 -30.15 -10.07 36.74
CA PRO A 18 -30.74 -10.73 35.57
C PRO A 18 -32.24 -10.44 35.38
N GLY A 19 -32.68 -10.35 34.12
CA GLY A 19 -34.08 -10.13 33.72
C GLY A 19 -34.70 -11.33 33.00
N ARG A 20 -35.62 -11.99 33.72
CA ARG A 20 -36.59 -13.04 33.36
C ARG A 20 -36.90 -13.33 31.87
N LEU A 21 -36.79 -14.62 31.55
CA LEU A 21 -37.54 -15.34 30.52
C LEU A 21 -39.06 -15.22 30.72
N ARG A 22 -39.80 -14.90 29.64
CA ARG A 22 -41.18 -15.34 29.43
C ARG A 22 -41.29 -15.90 28.01
N ALA A 23 -41.57 -17.19 27.94
CA ALA A 23 -42.02 -17.87 26.74
C ALA A 23 -43.48 -17.46 26.44
N ALA A 24 -43.76 -17.13 25.18
CA ALA A 24 -45.11 -17.11 24.64
C ALA A 24 -45.09 -17.90 23.33
N HIS A 25 -45.67 -19.09 23.39
CA HIS A 25 -46.06 -19.89 22.24
C HIS A 25 -47.12 -19.12 21.43
N SER A 26 -46.91 -18.99 20.13
CA SER A 26 -47.99 -18.81 19.16
C SER A 26 -47.60 -19.57 17.90
N GLU A 27 -48.22 -20.73 17.77
CA GLU A 27 -48.23 -21.53 16.55
C GLU A 27 -49.06 -20.79 15.49
N ASN A 28 -48.46 -20.53 14.34
CA ASN A 28 -49.23 -20.31 13.11
C ASN A 28 -48.45 -20.93 11.94
N ALA A 29 -48.93 -22.11 11.55
CA ALA A 29 -48.48 -22.87 10.42
C ALA A 29 -48.95 -22.21 9.11
N LEU A 30 -48.00 -21.79 8.26
CA LEU A 30 -48.26 -21.40 6.88
C LEU A 30 -47.17 -21.97 5.96
N ARG A 31 -47.51 -23.13 5.38
CA ARG A 31 -47.19 -23.68 4.05
C ARG A 31 -45.77 -23.48 3.46
N PRO A 32 -44.99 -24.56 3.22
CA PRO A 32 -43.61 -24.49 2.76
C PRO A 32 -43.48 -24.84 1.26
N ILE A 33 -43.74 -23.91 0.34
CA ILE A 33 -43.34 -24.11 -1.08
C ILE A 33 -42.76 -22.84 -1.74
N GLY A 34 -42.98 -21.64 -1.17
CA GLY A 34 -42.44 -20.38 -1.73
C GLY A 34 -41.11 -19.86 -1.14
N CYS A 35 -40.56 -20.50 -0.10
CA CYS A 35 -39.44 -19.95 0.67
C CYS A 35 -38.05 -20.26 0.07
N PHE A 36 -37.93 -21.36 -0.68
CA PHE A 36 -36.64 -21.80 -1.21
C PHE A 36 -36.12 -20.95 -2.38
N VAL A 37 -37.02 -20.34 -3.18
CA VAL A 37 -36.62 -19.48 -4.30
C VAL A 37 -36.08 -18.14 -3.80
N PHE A 38 -36.66 -17.57 -2.74
CA PHE A 38 -36.26 -16.26 -2.20
C PHE A 38 -34.88 -16.26 -1.53
N ILE A 39 -34.48 -17.37 -0.89
CA ILE A 39 -33.18 -17.48 -0.23
C ILE A 39 -32.05 -17.57 -1.26
N ILE A 40 -32.26 -18.27 -2.38
CA ILE A 40 -31.26 -18.40 -3.45
C ILE A 40 -31.05 -17.04 -4.16
N THR A 41 -32.10 -16.28 -4.45
CA THR A 41 -31.95 -14.93 -5.04
C THR A 41 -31.29 -13.94 -4.10
N PHE A 42 -31.60 -13.94 -2.80
CA PHE A 42 -30.92 -13.05 -1.84
C PHE A 42 -29.43 -13.38 -1.68
N PHE A 43 -29.05 -14.66 -1.72
CA PHE A 43 -27.65 -15.07 -1.65
C PHE A 43 -26.87 -14.68 -2.91
N PHE A 44 -27.50 -14.77 -4.10
CA PHE A 44 -26.89 -14.31 -5.36
C PHE A 44 -26.75 -12.78 -5.43
N ILE A 45 -27.72 -12.02 -4.89
CA ILE A 45 -27.62 -10.55 -4.82
C ILE A 45 -26.47 -10.14 -3.88
N PHE A 46 -26.37 -10.75 -2.69
CA PHE A 46 -25.27 -10.45 -1.75
C PHE A 46 -23.88 -10.85 -2.28
N LEU A 47 -23.77 -11.89 -3.11
CA LEU A 47 -22.50 -12.28 -3.73
C LEU A 47 -22.06 -11.38 -4.90
N LEU A 48 -23.01 -10.72 -5.58
CA LEU A 48 -22.73 -9.72 -6.62
C LEU A 48 -22.19 -8.42 -6.02
N ASP A 49 -22.79 -7.93 -4.93
CA ASP A 49 -22.40 -6.65 -4.31
C ASP A 49 -20.96 -6.64 -3.76
N ILE A 50 -20.44 -7.79 -3.29
CA ILE A 50 -19.07 -7.87 -2.73
C ILE A 50 -18.00 -7.82 -3.82
N HIS A 51 -18.27 -8.33 -5.03
CA HIS A 51 -17.31 -8.26 -6.14
C HIS A 51 -17.17 -6.84 -6.72
N GLU A 52 -18.25 -6.05 -6.70
CA GLU A 52 -18.25 -4.72 -7.30
C GLU A 52 -17.41 -3.72 -6.48
N ALA A 53 -17.41 -3.83 -5.15
CA ALA A 53 -16.61 -2.96 -4.28
C ALA A 53 -15.10 -3.10 -4.48
N ALA A 54 -14.59 -4.34 -4.58
CA ALA A 54 -13.16 -4.60 -4.81
C ALA A 54 -12.72 -4.17 -6.22
N ALA A 55 -13.59 -4.34 -7.22
CA ALA A 55 -13.32 -3.85 -8.58
C ALA A 55 -13.26 -2.32 -8.64
N GLN A 56 -14.15 -1.62 -7.91
CA GLN A 56 -14.18 -0.17 -7.85
C GLN A 56 -12.91 0.42 -7.20
N GLU A 57 -12.39 -0.22 -6.15
CA GLU A 57 -11.15 0.18 -5.49
C GLU A 57 -9.93 0.02 -6.41
N LYS A 58 -9.83 -1.13 -7.10
CA LYS A 58 -8.73 -1.40 -8.05
C LYS A 58 -8.69 -0.33 -9.15
N ILE A 59 -9.82 -0.05 -9.82
CA ILE A 59 -9.95 0.97 -10.88
C ILE A 59 -9.47 2.35 -10.40
N SER A 60 -9.72 2.68 -9.13
CA SER A 60 -9.24 3.93 -8.54
C SER A 60 -7.71 4.01 -8.48
N ALA A 61 -7.04 2.91 -8.11
CA ALA A 61 -5.58 2.84 -8.02
C ALA A 61 -4.89 2.93 -9.39
N GLN A 62 -5.42 2.30 -10.45
CA GLN A 62 -4.83 2.43 -11.80
C GLN A 62 -4.96 3.86 -12.33
N LYS A 63 -6.11 4.51 -12.13
CA LYS A 63 -6.28 5.91 -12.52
C LYS A 63 -5.30 6.81 -11.77
N VAL A 64 -5.18 6.60 -10.46
CA VAL A 64 -4.24 7.32 -9.61
C VAL A 64 -2.78 7.11 -10.06
N TRP A 65 -2.42 5.89 -10.42
CA TRP A 65 -1.11 5.56 -10.97
C TRP A 65 -0.83 6.30 -12.30
N ALA A 66 -1.78 6.27 -13.24
CA ALA A 66 -1.68 6.97 -14.51
C ALA A 66 -1.52 8.49 -14.31
N ASP A 67 -2.27 9.07 -13.37
CA ASP A 67 -2.20 10.50 -13.04
C ASP A 67 -0.79 10.92 -12.58
N LEU A 68 -0.01 10.06 -11.91
CA LEU A 68 1.36 10.37 -11.49
C LEU A 68 2.30 10.65 -12.68
N PHE A 69 2.02 10.10 -13.87
CA PHE A 69 2.84 10.33 -15.07
C PHE A 69 2.54 11.66 -15.76
N THR A 70 1.41 12.28 -15.45
CA THR A 70 1.04 13.61 -15.97
C THR A 70 1.70 14.75 -15.20
N ARG A 71 2.41 14.44 -14.12
CA ARG A 71 2.97 15.41 -13.17
C ARG A 71 4.49 15.29 -13.08
N SER A 72 5.09 16.37 -12.60
CA SER A 72 6.51 16.44 -12.26
C SER A 72 6.66 16.80 -10.78
N PRO A 73 7.70 16.29 -10.08
CA PRO A 73 7.96 16.65 -8.70
C PRO A 73 8.33 18.13 -8.59
N TYR A 74 8.02 18.73 -7.44
CA TYR A 74 8.39 20.10 -7.14
C TYR A 74 9.77 20.13 -6.46
N PRO A 75 10.72 21.01 -6.86
CA PRO A 75 12.07 21.06 -6.30
C PRO A 75 12.10 21.73 -4.92
N HIS A 76 11.71 21.00 -3.86
CA HIS A 76 11.70 21.48 -2.47
C HIS A 76 13.11 21.73 -1.90
N THR A 77 13.99 20.73 -1.98
CA THR A 77 15.31 20.74 -1.33
C THR A 77 16.45 20.80 -2.34
N LEU A 78 16.30 20.10 -3.47
CA LEU A 78 17.30 19.98 -4.52
C LEU A 78 16.69 20.41 -5.87
N PRO A 79 17.51 20.95 -6.81
CA PRO A 79 17.04 21.15 -8.18
C PRO A 79 16.59 19.82 -8.79
N LEU A 80 15.71 19.87 -9.78
CA LEU A 80 15.35 18.65 -10.51
C LEU A 80 16.58 18.11 -11.28
N PRO A 81 16.82 16.79 -11.28
CA PRO A 81 17.92 16.19 -12.04
C PRO A 81 17.72 16.37 -13.55
N ASP A 82 18.83 16.29 -14.28
CA ASP A 82 18.78 16.15 -15.74
C ASP A 82 17.89 14.95 -16.12
N SER A 83 17.09 15.11 -17.18
CA SER A 83 16.21 14.05 -17.70
C SER A 83 17.01 12.99 -18.49
N LYS A 84 18.00 12.36 -17.83
CA LYS A 84 18.87 11.31 -18.37
C LYS A 84 18.49 9.97 -17.77
N ARG A 85 18.47 8.93 -18.61
CA ARG A 85 18.19 7.56 -18.16
C ARG A 85 19.26 7.11 -17.17
N SER A 86 18.84 6.55 -16.03
CA SER A 86 19.76 5.97 -15.04
C SER A 86 19.77 4.43 -15.11
N PRO A 87 20.75 3.76 -14.48
CA PRO A 87 20.81 2.30 -14.39
C PRO A 87 19.63 1.66 -13.62
N VAL A 88 18.93 2.41 -12.77
CA VAL A 88 17.77 1.91 -12.00
C VAL A 88 16.44 2.22 -12.67
N ASP A 89 16.44 2.85 -13.84
CA ASP A 89 15.20 3.21 -14.55
C ASP A 89 14.41 1.95 -14.91
N GLY A 90 13.16 1.91 -14.46
CA GLY A 90 12.27 0.77 -14.60
C GLY A 90 11.04 0.89 -13.71
N THR A 91 10.06 0.03 -13.95
CA THR A 91 8.93 -0.16 -13.04
C THR A 91 9.17 -1.44 -12.27
N TYR A 92 9.02 -1.37 -10.95
CA TYR A 92 9.19 -2.49 -10.05
C TYR A 92 8.00 -2.59 -9.09
N VAL A 93 7.77 -3.79 -8.60
CA VAL A 93 6.71 -4.09 -7.65
C VAL A 93 7.24 -4.91 -6.49
N LYS A 94 6.56 -4.83 -5.36
CA LYS A 94 6.71 -5.78 -4.26
C LYS A 94 5.33 -6.08 -3.69
N SER A 95 5.17 -7.27 -3.16
CA SER A 95 3.98 -7.68 -2.43
C SER A 95 4.41 -8.16 -1.05
N LYS A 96 3.69 -7.71 -0.02
CA LYS A 96 3.92 -8.10 1.36
C LYS A 96 2.62 -8.62 1.93
N GLU A 97 2.64 -9.83 2.49
CA GLU A 97 1.47 -10.36 3.17
C GLU A 97 1.10 -9.48 4.37
N SER A 98 -0.19 -9.10 4.46
CA SER A 98 -0.67 -8.36 5.63
C SER A 98 -0.85 -9.32 6.80
N LYS A 99 -0.19 -9.03 7.92
CA LYS A 99 -0.29 -9.84 9.16
C LYS A 99 -1.58 -9.59 9.93
N SER A 100 -2.35 -8.58 9.54
CA SER A 100 -3.58 -8.17 10.21
C SER A 100 -4.59 -7.64 9.20
N PRO A 101 -5.90 -7.65 9.52
CA PRO A 101 -6.88 -6.91 8.74
C PRO A 101 -6.46 -5.45 8.58
N LEU A 102 -6.84 -4.85 7.44
CA LEU A 102 -6.67 -3.41 7.22
C LEU A 102 -7.33 -2.66 8.36
N VAL A 103 -6.54 -1.89 9.10
CA VAL A 103 -7.05 -0.98 10.11
C VAL A 103 -7.58 0.23 9.37
N HIS A 104 -8.87 0.51 9.51
CA HIS A 104 -9.44 1.73 8.97
C HIS A 104 -8.79 2.94 9.65
N CYS A 105 -7.87 3.60 8.96
CA CYS A 105 -7.21 4.83 9.40
C CYS A 105 -7.66 5.99 8.51
N LEU A 106 -8.20 7.03 9.15
CA LEU A 106 -8.49 8.30 8.45
C LEU A 106 -7.21 9.12 8.20
N ARG A 107 -6.17 8.85 8.99
CA ARG A 107 -4.84 9.49 8.91
C ARG A 107 -3.76 8.45 9.16
N CYS A 108 -3.54 7.59 8.18
CA CYS A 108 -2.47 6.61 8.21
C CYS A 108 -1.12 7.34 8.15
N PRO A 109 -0.07 6.84 8.83
CA PRO A 109 1.27 7.39 8.68
C PRO A 109 1.72 7.27 7.21
N ASP A 110 2.26 8.35 6.65
CA ASP A 110 2.89 8.26 5.34
C ASP A 110 4.05 7.26 5.36
N TRP A 111 4.30 6.63 4.21
CA TRP A 111 5.36 5.62 4.05
C TRP A 111 5.24 4.40 4.98
N ALA A 112 4.12 4.19 5.66
CA ALA A 112 3.93 3.01 6.49
C ALA A 112 4.30 1.72 5.70
N PRO A 113 5.09 0.80 6.27
CA PRO A 113 5.48 -0.45 5.60
C PRO A 113 4.32 -1.47 5.66
N GLU A 114 3.16 -1.04 5.17
CA GLU A 114 1.93 -1.80 5.13
C GLU A 114 2.08 -3.06 4.25
N GLY A 115 1.35 -4.10 4.63
CA GLY A 115 1.11 -5.23 3.71
C GLY A 115 0.28 -4.75 2.52
N GLY A 116 0.34 -5.51 1.43
CA GLY A 116 -0.31 -5.17 0.17
C GLY A 116 0.68 -5.08 -0.99
N GLU A 117 0.16 -4.59 -2.11
CA GLU A 117 0.91 -4.45 -3.36
C GLU A 117 1.43 -3.02 -3.54
N TRP A 118 2.75 -2.91 -3.72
CA TRP A 118 3.42 -1.64 -3.95
C TRP A 118 4.01 -1.62 -5.35
N LYS A 119 3.87 -0.49 -6.05
CA LYS A 119 4.44 -0.26 -7.38
C LYS A 119 5.26 1.02 -7.35
N ILE A 120 6.50 0.94 -7.84
CA ILE A 120 7.42 2.07 -7.96
C ILE A 120 7.94 2.16 -9.40
N ASN A 121 8.04 3.37 -9.92
CA ASN A 121 8.65 3.66 -11.21
C ASN A 121 9.81 4.64 -11.02
N PHE A 122 10.94 4.33 -11.63
CA PHE A 122 12.08 5.22 -11.80
C PHE A 122 12.18 5.59 -13.27
N SER A 123 12.14 6.88 -13.57
CA SER A 123 12.28 7.36 -14.94
C SER A 123 12.97 8.71 -14.97
N LYS A 124 14.17 8.73 -15.55
CA LYS A 124 14.94 9.95 -15.85
C LYS A 124 15.04 10.92 -14.67
N GLY A 125 15.35 10.39 -13.48
CA GLY A 125 15.51 11.18 -12.26
C GLY A 125 14.21 11.52 -11.52
N VAL A 126 13.06 11.00 -11.94
CA VAL A 126 11.79 11.10 -11.20
C VAL A 126 11.35 9.71 -10.72
N PHE A 127 11.07 9.58 -9.43
CA PHE A 127 10.44 8.38 -8.88
C PHE A 127 8.96 8.62 -8.62
N ARG A 128 8.13 7.60 -8.82
CA ARG A 128 6.69 7.59 -8.56
C ARG A 128 6.36 6.30 -7.82
N ILE A 129 5.64 6.38 -6.72
CA ILE A 129 5.27 5.20 -5.94
C ILE A 129 3.78 5.25 -5.59
N ILE A 130 3.14 4.08 -5.61
CA ILE A 130 1.76 3.88 -5.17
C ILE A 130 1.66 2.59 -4.34
N HIS A 131 0.82 2.63 -3.31
CA HIS A 131 0.28 1.45 -2.65
C HIS A 131 -1.09 1.13 -3.29
N GLN A 132 -1.24 -0.03 -3.92
CA GLN A 132 -2.42 -0.32 -4.74
C GLN A 132 -3.70 -0.41 -3.90
N ASP A 133 -3.61 -0.96 -2.69
CA ASP A 133 -4.78 -1.20 -1.85
C ASP A 133 -5.31 0.11 -1.25
N SER A 134 -4.45 1.00 -0.79
CA SER A 134 -4.87 2.27 -0.17
C SER A 134 -4.97 3.46 -1.14
N ALA A 135 -4.49 3.28 -2.39
CA ALA A 135 -4.21 4.35 -3.34
C ALA A 135 -3.31 5.50 -2.79
N TRP A 136 -2.61 5.26 -1.68
CA TRP A 136 -1.57 6.15 -1.17
C TRP A 136 -0.45 6.26 -2.20
N ARG A 137 0.10 7.45 -2.36
CA ARG A 137 1.09 7.74 -3.41
C ARG A 137 1.97 8.92 -3.06
N THR A 138 3.15 8.92 -3.63
CA THR A 138 4.01 10.09 -3.67
C THR A 138 4.88 10.09 -4.93
N MET A 139 5.51 11.23 -5.21
CA MET A 139 6.52 11.36 -6.26
C MET A 139 7.62 12.30 -5.78
N GLY A 140 8.83 12.08 -6.26
CA GLY A 140 9.95 12.95 -5.98
C GLY A 140 11.02 12.79 -7.05
N SER A 141 12.18 13.37 -6.79
CA SER A 141 13.36 13.21 -7.63
C SER A 141 14.33 12.19 -7.04
N TYR A 142 15.11 11.54 -7.89
CA TYR A 142 16.25 10.75 -7.45
C TYR A 142 17.51 11.03 -8.26
N PHE A 143 18.65 10.77 -7.64
CA PHE A 143 19.98 10.91 -8.23
C PHE A 143 20.73 9.60 -8.04
N VAL A 144 21.44 9.15 -9.07
CA VAL A 144 22.25 7.93 -9.01
C VAL A 144 23.71 8.29 -9.21
N ALA A 145 24.56 7.82 -8.31
CA ALA A 145 26.00 7.91 -8.44
C ALA A 145 26.62 6.59 -7.96
N GLN A 146 27.27 5.86 -8.86
CA GLN A 146 27.86 4.55 -8.55
C GLN A 146 26.83 3.61 -7.90
N ASP A 147 27.11 3.10 -6.71
CA ASP A 147 26.27 2.21 -5.90
C ASP A 147 25.36 2.98 -4.92
N ARG A 148 25.17 4.29 -5.12
CA ARG A 148 24.32 5.15 -4.30
C ARG A 148 23.15 5.72 -5.09
N ILE A 149 22.00 5.76 -4.43
CA ILE A 149 20.81 6.46 -4.89
C ILE A 149 20.34 7.41 -3.79
N LEU A 150 20.06 8.64 -4.18
CA LEU A 150 19.55 9.69 -3.31
C LEU A 150 18.10 10.00 -3.73
N PHE A 151 17.18 9.98 -2.78
CA PHE A 151 15.79 10.42 -2.93
C PHE A 151 15.62 11.81 -2.31
N ALA A 152 14.97 12.71 -3.04
CA ALA A 152 14.70 14.07 -2.61
C ALA A 152 13.37 14.57 -3.19
N ASN A 153 12.93 15.75 -2.74
CA ASN A 153 11.75 16.42 -3.29
C ASN A 153 10.45 15.58 -3.17
N ASP A 154 10.40 14.69 -2.19
CA ASP A 154 9.20 13.97 -1.79
C ASP A 154 8.33 14.94 -0.98
N PRO A 155 7.08 15.24 -1.37
CA PRO A 155 6.23 16.18 -0.65
C PRO A 155 5.94 15.75 0.80
N VAL A 156 5.98 14.45 1.10
CA VAL A 156 5.86 13.93 2.47
C VAL A 156 7.08 14.31 3.32
N CYS A 157 8.25 14.42 2.68
CA CYS A 157 9.55 14.59 3.30
C CYS A 157 10.35 15.70 2.61
N HIS A 158 9.73 16.88 2.53
CA HIS A 158 10.19 18.02 1.75
C HIS A 158 11.51 18.64 2.22
N ASP A 159 11.94 18.32 3.44
CA ASP A 159 13.17 18.78 4.09
C ASP A 159 14.16 17.63 4.36
N VAL A 160 13.82 16.38 4.00
CA VAL A 160 14.64 15.19 4.29
C VAL A 160 15.02 14.45 3.01
N ILE A 161 16.33 14.36 2.77
CA ILE A 161 16.89 13.47 1.74
C ILE A 161 17.03 12.04 2.28
N GLY A 162 16.86 11.06 1.39
CA GLY A 162 17.08 9.65 1.69
C GLY A 162 18.22 9.09 0.86
N LEU A 163 19.28 8.61 1.49
CA LEU A 163 20.44 7.99 0.85
C LEU A 163 20.43 6.48 1.05
N TYR A 164 20.58 5.75 -0.05
CA TYR A 164 20.56 4.29 -0.08
C TYR A 164 21.73 3.74 -0.89
N ARG A 165 22.18 2.54 -0.54
CA ARG A 165 22.90 1.69 -1.48
C ARG A 165 21.86 1.00 -2.37
N TRP A 166 22.11 0.93 -3.66
CA TRP A 166 21.23 0.19 -4.57
C TRP A 166 21.98 -0.93 -5.27
N LYS A 167 21.24 -1.98 -5.62
CA LYS A 167 21.75 -3.11 -6.40
C LYS A 167 20.64 -3.68 -7.26
N VAL A 168 20.94 -4.00 -8.51
CA VAL A 168 20.05 -4.78 -9.38
C VAL A 168 20.71 -6.13 -9.63
N GLU A 169 20.10 -7.21 -9.16
CA GLU A 169 20.53 -8.60 -9.37
C GLU A 169 19.34 -9.43 -9.81
N ASP A 170 19.52 -10.24 -10.86
CA ASP A 170 18.45 -11.04 -11.47
C ASP A 170 17.19 -10.20 -11.78
N GLY A 171 17.42 -8.95 -12.20
CA GLY A 171 16.37 -7.96 -12.47
C GLY A 171 15.72 -7.35 -11.23
N ARG A 172 15.99 -7.87 -10.02
CA ARG A 172 15.42 -7.37 -8.77
C ARG A 172 16.23 -6.21 -8.21
N LEU A 173 15.55 -5.12 -7.85
CA LEU A 173 16.14 -3.95 -7.23
C LEU A 173 16.11 -4.11 -5.70
N THR A 174 17.27 -4.02 -5.05
CA THR A 174 17.40 -3.93 -3.59
C THR A 174 17.90 -2.55 -3.21
N LEU A 175 17.30 -1.96 -2.19
CA LEU A 175 17.67 -0.68 -1.61
C LEU A 175 18.05 -0.92 -0.15
N ALA A 176 19.27 -0.56 0.24
CA ALA A 176 19.73 -0.64 1.63
C ALA A 176 19.93 0.77 2.18
N PRO A 177 19.22 1.18 3.25
CA PRO A 177 19.28 2.55 3.74
C PRO A 177 20.67 2.84 4.32
N VAL A 178 21.25 3.95 3.87
CA VAL A 178 22.47 4.53 4.46
C VAL A 178 22.07 5.61 5.46
N ASP A 179 21.19 6.53 5.04
CA ASP A 179 20.61 7.56 5.88
C ASP A 179 19.25 8.00 5.33
N ASP A 180 18.17 7.85 6.11
CA ASP A 180 16.85 8.33 5.73
C ASP A 180 15.95 8.49 6.96
N GLY A 181 15.79 9.74 7.42
CA GLY A 181 14.93 10.11 8.55
C GLY A 181 13.45 10.30 8.19
N CYS A 182 13.08 10.20 6.92
CA CYS A 182 11.75 10.52 6.42
C CYS A 182 10.66 9.72 7.12
N ALA A 183 9.61 10.41 7.56
CA ALA A 183 8.46 9.83 8.27
C ALA A 183 8.88 8.91 9.43
N ILE A 184 9.82 9.34 10.28
CA ILE A 184 10.35 8.52 11.39
C ILE A 184 10.92 7.20 10.85
N ARG A 185 11.75 7.29 9.80
CA ARG A 185 12.38 6.17 9.09
C ARG A 185 11.40 5.18 8.43
N MET A 186 10.12 5.52 8.29
CA MET A 186 9.14 4.65 7.62
C MET A 186 9.43 4.51 6.12
N ARG A 187 9.91 5.57 5.43
CA ARG A 187 10.35 5.47 4.03
C ARG A 187 11.49 4.46 3.88
N ALA A 188 12.46 4.52 4.79
CA ALA A 188 13.57 3.58 4.88
C ALA A 188 13.07 2.15 5.04
N ALA A 189 12.21 1.90 6.03
CA ALA A 189 11.64 0.59 6.28
C ALA A 189 10.88 0.08 5.05
N ASN A 190 9.98 0.88 4.49
CA ASN A 190 9.19 0.51 3.33
C ASN A 190 10.08 0.17 2.13
N LEU A 191 10.97 1.07 1.71
CA LEU A 191 11.78 0.88 0.49
C LEU A 191 12.78 -0.28 0.57
N SER A 192 13.20 -0.70 1.78
CA SER A 192 14.30 -1.65 1.98
C SER A 192 13.93 -3.02 2.53
N GLU A 193 12.70 -3.22 3.01
CA GLU A 193 12.31 -4.47 3.68
C GLU A 193 12.38 -5.69 2.75
N ILE A 194 11.98 -5.54 1.48
CA ILE A 194 11.87 -6.63 0.50
C ILE A 194 12.42 -6.14 -0.85
N PRO A 195 13.18 -6.96 -1.60
CA PRO A 195 13.58 -6.64 -2.97
C PRO A 195 12.40 -6.38 -3.89
N TRP A 196 12.55 -5.40 -4.77
CA TRP A 196 11.57 -5.03 -5.76
C TRP A 196 11.75 -5.86 -7.04
N THR A 197 10.68 -6.48 -7.52
CA THR A 197 10.66 -7.33 -8.72
C THR A 197 10.29 -6.49 -9.94
N PRO A 198 10.98 -6.64 -11.09
CA PRO A 198 10.75 -5.78 -12.25
C PRO A 198 9.44 -6.15 -12.96
N CYS A 199 8.75 -5.14 -13.50
CA CYS A 199 7.58 -5.31 -14.38
C CYS A 199 7.97 -5.31 -15.86
N GLN A 200 9.14 -5.83 -16.18
CA GLN A 200 9.65 -5.86 -17.56
C GLN A 200 9.60 -7.30 -18.08
N PRO A 201 9.05 -7.54 -19.28
CA PRO A 201 9.05 -8.85 -19.90
C PRO A 201 10.50 -9.32 -20.12
N PRO A 202 10.77 -10.64 -20.01
CA PRO A 202 12.12 -11.19 -20.09
C PRO A 202 12.75 -11.04 -21.49
N ASN A 203 11.94 -10.88 -22.53
CA ASN A 203 12.38 -10.67 -23.90
C ASN A 203 11.28 -9.97 -24.73
N GLN A 204 11.60 -9.65 -25.99
CA GLN A 204 10.68 -8.95 -26.89
C GLN A 204 9.46 -9.79 -27.29
N GLU A 205 9.61 -11.10 -27.45
CA GLU A 205 8.50 -11.99 -27.79
C GLU A 205 7.46 -12.01 -26.66
N ALA A 206 7.90 -12.14 -25.41
CA ALA A 206 7.07 -12.02 -24.22
C ALA A 206 6.41 -10.63 -24.11
N ALA A 207 7.10 -9.57 -24.56
CA ALA A 207 6.54 -8.23 -24.58
C ALA A 207 5.41 -8.07 -25.61
N ILE A 208 5.56 -8.68 -26.80
CA ILE A 208 4.59 -8.60 -27.89
C ILE A 208 3.39 -9.50 -27.63
N THR A 209 3.65 -10.74 -27.21
CA THR A 209 2.61 -11.75 -26.99
C THR A 209 1.91 -11.57 -25.65
N ASP A 210 2.52 -10.84 -24.72
CA ASP A 210 2.11 -10.72 -23.33
C ASP A 210 2.10 -12.05 -22.54
N HIS A 211 2.71 -13.09 -23.10
CA HIS A 211 2.79 -14.43 -22.50
C HIS A 211 4.06 -14.57 -21.67
N TRP A 212 4.03 -14.12 -20.41
CA TRP A 212 5.11 -14.35 -19.45
C TRP A 212 4.57 -14.34 -18.01
N PRO A 213 5.29 -14.92 -17.04
CA PRO A 213 4.86 -14.92 -15.64
C PRO A 213 5.03 -13.51 -15.03
N LYS A 214 4.07 -12.62 -15.32
CA LYS A 214 3.99 -11.27 -14.76
C LYS A 214 3.89 -11.34 -13.24
N PRO A 215 4.70 -10.56 -12.50
CA PRO A 215 4.46 -10.38 -11.08
C PRO A 215 3.08 -9.74 -10.86
N PRO A 216 2.42 -10.06 -9.73
CA PRO A 216 1.26 -9.29 -9.27
C PRO A 216 1.59 -7.79 -9.23
N ALA A 217 0.61 -6.92 -9.43
CA ALA A 217 0.75 -5.45 -9.55
C ALA A 217 1.44 -4.90 -10.82
N CYS A 218 1.93 -5.75 -11.74
CA CYS A 218 2.59 -5.28 -12.97
C CYS A 218 1.66 -4.90 -14.13
N ASP A 219 0.36 -5.18 -14.02
CA ASP A 219 -0.65 -4.81 -15.01
C ASP A 219 -0.80 -3.28 -15.21
#